data_AF-A0A7V6RP40-F1
#
_entry.id   AF-A0A7V6RP40-F1
#
_cell.length_a   1.000
_cell.length_b   1.000
_cell.length_c   1.000
_cell.angle_alpha   90.00
_cell.angle_beta   90.00
_cell.angle_gamma   90.00
#
_symmetry.space_group_name_H-M   'P 1'
#
loop_
_entity.id
_entity.type
_entity.pdbx_description
1 polymer ?
#
loop_
_entity_poly.entity_id
_entity_poly.type
_entity_poly.pdbx_seq_one_letter_code
_entity_poly.pdbx_strand_id
1 'polypeptide(L)'
;MLTSENVTKLDIRTHVKKDGSALNDWYIGITSDPDQALFENHKVKKESSGWIYRLTNSPTIAKRVRKYFLDMGLDGGIGDVDNRARVVYAYKKTASTKP
;
A
#
# COMPACT_ATOMS: atom_id res chain seq x y z
N MET A 1 1.84 -15.38 3.68
CA MET A 1 3.14 -15.50 4.40
C MET A 1 3.48 -14.15 5.00
N LEU A 2 4.00 -14.11 6.24
CA LEU A 2 4.51 -12.90 6.86
C LEU A 2 5.82 -12.46 6.18
N THR A 3 5.99 -11.18 5.90
CA THR A 3 7.17 -10.63 5.21
C THR A 3 8.03 -9.74 6.11
N SER A 4 9.35 -9.82 5.91
CA SER A 4 10.31 -8.88 6.48
C SER A 4 10.22 -7.51 5.79
N GLU A 5 10.85 -6.49 6.37
CA GLU A 5 10.82 -5.13 5.82
C GLU A 5 11.35 -5.05 4.37
N ASN A 6 12.51 -5.66 4.10
CA ASN A 6 13.15 -5.62 2.77
C ASN A 6 12.33 -6.39 1.72
N VAL A 7 11.77 -7.54 2.08
CA VAL A 7 10.90 -8.32 1.18
C VAL A 7 9.64 -7.51 0.86
N THR A 8 9.03 -6.89 1.88
CA THR A 8 7.84 -6.05 1.68
C THR A 8 8.15 -4.86 0.75
N LYS A 9 9.27 -4.17 0.95
CA LYS A 9 9.72 -3.08 0.08
C LYS A 9 9.95 -3.56 -1.35
N LEU A 10 10.58 -4.73 -1.53
CA LEU A 10 10.85 -5.28 -2.86
C LEU A 10 9.56 -5.64 -3.60
N ASP A 11 8.62 -6.30 -2.94
CA ASP A 11 7.34 -6.71 -3.53
C ASP A 11 6.52 -5.50 -3.99
N ILE A 12 6.35 -4.51 -3.11
CA ILE A 12 5.61 -3.28 -3.43
C ILE A 12 6.31 -2.52 -4.56
N ARG A 13 7.63 -2.33 -4.49
CA ARG A 13 8.39 -1.62 -5.53
C ARG A 13 8.29 -2.32 -6.88
N THR A 14 8.42 -3.64 -6.91
CA THR A 14 8.32 -4.43 -8.14
C THR A 14 6.94 -4.28 -8.77
N HIS A 15 5.90 -4.31 -7.95
CA HIS A 15 4.53 -4.15 -8.42
C HIS A 15 4.24 -2.74 -8.95
N VAL A 16 4.59 -1.70 -8.17
CA VAL A 16 4.39 -0.28 -8.52
C VAL A 16 5.12 0.10 -9.83
N LYS A 17 6.29 -0.49 -10.08
CA LYS A 17 7.10 -0.17 -11.28
C LYS A 17 6.78 -1.03 -12.50
N LYS A 18 5.89 -2.02 -12.40
CA LYS A 18 5.70 -3.05 -13.43
C LYS A 18 5.29 -2.48 -14.79
N ASP A 19 4.53 -1.39 -14.81
CA ASP A 19 3.97 -0.79 -16.03
C ASP A 19 4.57 0.59 -16.38
N GLY A 20 5.63 1.01 -15.66
CA GLY A 20 6.30 2.29 -15.90
C GLY A 20 5.55 3.53 -15.41
N SER A 21 4.48 3.38 -14.64
CA SER A 21 3.73 4.51 -14.06
C SER A 21 4.59 5.41 -13.16
N ALA A 22 4.22 6.68 -13.05
CA ALA A 22 4.87 7.59 -12.12
C ALA A 22 4.55 7.20 -10.67
N LEU A 23 5.46 7.47 -9.74
CA LEU A 23 5.28 7.09 -8.33
C LEU A 23 4.07 7.80 -7.68
N ASN A 24 3.80 9.04 -8.07
CA ASN A 24 2.66 9.82 -7.57
C ASN A 24 1.30 9.36 -8.12
N ASP A 25 1.28 8.45 -9.11
CA ASP A 25 0.05 7.77 -9.56
C ASP A 25 -0.36 6.65 -8.60
N TRP A 26 0.48 6.32 -7.61
CA TRP A 26 0.23 5.24 -6.65
C TRP A 26 -0.04 5.79 -5.26
N TYR A 27 -0.90 5.08 -4.54
CA TYR A 27 -1.22 5.33 -3.14
C TYR A 27 -0.64 4.21 -2.27
N ILE A 28 -0.11 4.56 -1.09
CA ILE A 28 0.40 3.62 -0.08
C ILE A 28 -0.28 3.85 1.27
N GLY A 29 -0.75 2.77 1.89
CA GLY A 29 -1.34 2.81 3.23
C GLY A 29 -1.01 1.59 4.06
N ILE A 30 -1.45 1.64 5.32
CA ILE A 30 -1.43 0.49 6.24
C ILE A 30 -2.81 0.25 6.83
N THR A 31 -3.13 -1.00 7.10
CA THR A 31 -4.44 -1.41 7.63
C THR A 31 -4.34 -2.72 8.42
N SER A 32 -5.38 -3.03 9.19
CA SER A 32 -5.67 -4.35 9.74
C SER A 32 -6.61 -5.17 8.84
N ASP A 33 -7.40 -4.49 7.99
CA ASP A 33 -8.31 -5.08 7.00
C ASP A 33 -8.02 -4.54 5.59
N PRO A 34 -7.31 -5.29 4.73
CA PRO A 34 -6.98 -4.85 3.37
C PRO A 34 -8.17 -4.85 2.42
N ASP A 35 -9.17 -5.71 2.62
CA ASP A 35 -10.32 -5.79 1.72
C ASP A 35 -11.21 -4.57 1.92
N GLN A 36 -11.47 -4.21 3.18
CA GLN A 36 -12.19 -2.96 3.50
C GLN A 36 -11.40 -1.73 3.02
N ALA A 37 -10.09 -1.67 3.26
CA ALA A 37 -9.30 -0.52 2.83
C ALA A 37 -9.29 -0.36 1.30
N LEU A 38 -8.92 -1.41 0.55
CA LEU A 38 -8.77 -1.33 -0.90
C LEU A 38 -10.13 -1.18 -1.60
N PHE A 39 -11.08 -2.06 -1.31
CA PHE A 39 -12.26 -2.23 -2.15
C PHE A 39 -13.46 -1.42 -1.65
N GLU A 40 -13.61 -1.25 -0.33
CA GLU A 40 -14.71 -0.47 0.22
C GLU A 40 -14.37 1.01 0.37
N ASN A 41 -13.23 1.34 0.98
CA ASN A 41 -12.88 2.74 1.26
C ASN A 41 -12.30 3.43 0.03
N HIS A 42 -11.24 2.85 -0.55
CA HIS A 42 -10.53 3.44 -1.70
C HIS A 42 -11.16 3.11 -3.06
N LYS A 43 -12.20 2.25 -3.09
CA LYS A 43 -12.96 1.89 -4.31
C LYS A 43 -12.09 1.32 -5.43
N VAL A 44 -11.02 0.61 -5.06
CA VAL A 44 -10.20 -0.17 -6.00
C VAL A 44 -11.06 -1.28 -6.59
N LYS A 45 -10.94 -1.53 -7.90
CA LYS A 45 -11.62 -2.67 -8.55
C LYS A 45 -10.85 -3.94 -8.24
N LYS A 46 -11.50 -4.91 -7.57
CA LYS A 46 -10.87 -6.16 -7.11
C LYS A 46 -10.34 -7.02 -8.27
N GLU A 47 -10.97 -6.91 -9.43
CA GLU A 47 -10.63 -7.62 -10.67
C GLU A 47 -9.46 -6.97 -11.42
N SER A 48 -9.04 -5.76 -11.03
CA SER A 48 -7.89 -5.08 -11.65
C SER A 48 -6.57 -5.64 -11.10
N SER A 49 -5.49 -5.51 -11.88
CA SER A 49 -4.14 -5.91 -11.48
C SER A 49 -3.33 -4.77 -10.84
N GLY A 50 -3.95 -3.61 -10.61
CA GLY A 50 -3.30 -2.38 -10.14
C GLY A 50 -3.26 -2.22 -8.63
N TRP A 51 -3.19 -3.31 -7.87
CA TRP A 51 -3.12 -3.27 -6.41
C TRP A 51 -2.36 -4.46 -5.84
N ILE A 52 -1.84 -4.28 -4.63
CA ILE A 52 -1.07 -5.27 -3.89
C ILE A 52 -1.22 -5.01 -2.39
N TYR A 53 -1.20 -6.07 -1.58
CA TYR A 53 -0.97 -5.95 -0.15
C TYR A 53 -0.02 -7.02 0.35
N ARG A 54 0.63 -6.74 1.48
CA ARG A 54 1.55 -7.66 2.19
C ARG A 54 1.39 -7.56 3.69
N LEU A 55 1.33 -8.72 4.34
CA LEU A 55 1.29 -8.82 5.79
C LEU A 55 2.71 -8.82 6.35
N THR A 56 3.01 -7.86 7.23
CA THR A 56 4.34 -7.70 7.82
C THR A 56 4.47 -8.35 9.19
N ASN A 57 5.72 -8.59 9.61
CA ASN A 57 6.02 -9.18 10.93
C ASN A 57 5.55 -8.33 12.11
N SER A 58 5.46 -7.00 11.97
CA SER A 58 5.02 -6.11 13.05
C SER A 58 4.45 -4.79 12.54
N PRO A 59 3.60 -4.10 13.32
CA PRO A 59 3.11 -2.78 12.94
C PRO A 59 4.22 -1.76 12.70
N THR A 60 5.32 -1.86 13.45
CA THR A 60 6.51 -1.01 13.27
C THR A 60 7.12 -1.19 11.89
N ILE A 61 7.19 -2.42 11.37
CA ILE A 61 7.67 -2.67 10.01
C ILE A 61 6.71 -2.05 8.99
N ALA A 62 5.39 -2.25 9.14
CA ALA A 62 4.40 -1.66 8.23
C ALA A 62 4.55 -0.12 8.15
N LYS A 63 4.70 0.55 9.30
CA LYS A 63 4.92 2.00 9.38
C LYS A 63 6.22 2.44 8.68
N ARG A 64 7.33 1.71 8.88
CA ARG A 64 8.62 2.03 8.20
C ARG A 64 8.55 1.82 6.70
N VAL A 65 7.89 0.76 6.24
CA VAL A 65 7.68 0.53 4.80
C VAL A 65 6.82 1.62 4.19
N ARG A 66 5.71 1.99 4.84
CA ARG A 66 4.85 3.09 4.38
C ARG A 66 5.62 4.40 4.27
N LYS A 67 6.34 4.79 5.34
CA LYS A 67 7.16 6.00 5.34
C LYS A 67 8.18 6.00 4.20
N TYR A 68 8.87 4.88 3.98
CA TYR A 68 9.83 4.75 2.89
C TYR A 68 9.23 5.07 1.51
N PHE A 69 8.01 4.63 1.23
CA PHE A 69 7.36 4.91 -0.06
C PHE A 69 6.77 6.31 -0.16
N LEU A 70 6.28 6.88 0.94
CA LEU A 70 5.88 8.30 0.99
C LEU A 70 7.09 9.20 0.71
N ASP A 71 8.24 8.92 1.34
CA ASP A 71 9.48 9.67 1.11
C ASP A 71 9.99 9.55 -0.35
N MET A 72 9.59 8.49 -1.06
CA MET A 72 9.88 8.31 -2.49
C MET A 72 8.88 9.02 -3.42
N GLY A 73 7.77 9.55 -2.90
CA GLY A 73 6.77 10.29 -3.67
C GLY A 73 5.51 9.52 -4.04
N LEU A 74 5.21 8.37 -3.40
CA LEU A 74 3.86 7.83 -3.45
C LEU A 74 2.92 8.72 -2.63
N ASP A 75 1.65 8.74 -3.04
CA ASP A 75 0.58 9.37 -2.28
C ASP A 75 0.18 8.52 -1.05
N GLY A 76 -0.44 9.13 -0.04
CA GLY A 76 -0.90 8.41 1.15
C GLY A 76 -1.36 9.31 2.29
N GLY A 77 -2.52 9.00 2.88
CA GLY A 77 -3.08 9.79 3.99
C GLY A 77 -2.32 9.64 5.31
N ILE A 78 -1.84 10.73 5.91
CA ILE A 78 -0.99 10.75 7.14
C ILE A 78 -1.76 10.41 8.44
N GLY A 79 -3.09 10.26 8.37
CA GLY A 79 -3.97 10.14 9.54
C GLY A 79 -3.63 9.02 10.54
N ASP A 80 -4.30 9.05 11.70
CA ASP A 80 -4.11 8.14 12.82
C ASP A 80 -4.26 6.68 12.38
N VAL A 81 -3.11 6.09 12.04
CA VAL A 81 -3.01 4.71 11.64
C VAL A 81 -3.16 3.85 12.89
N ASP A 82 -4.10 2.91 12.85
CA ASP A 82 -4.26 1.86 13.85
C ASP A 82 -2.86 1.31 14.23
N ASN A 83 -2.51 1.45 15.51
CA ASN A 83 -1.21 1.05 16.03
C ASN A 83 -0.97 -0.46 15.90
N ARG A 84 -2.01 -1.24 15.59
CA ARG A 84 -1.97 -2.69 15.35
C ARG A 84 -1.95 -3.05 13.86
N ALA A 85 -2.08 -2.10 12.94
CA ALA A 85 -2.08 -2.36 11.51
C ALA A 85 -0.76 -3.00 11.06
N ARG A 86 -0.84 -4.20 10.47
CA ARG A 86 0.32 -4.99 10.00
C ARG A 86 0.33 -5.20 8.50
N VAL A 87 -0.72 -4.80 7.80
CA VAL A 87 -0.80 -4.95 6.34
C VAL A 87 -0.37 -3.64 5.71
N VAL A 88 0.59 -3.70 4.79
CA VAL A 88 0.91 -2.62 3.87
C VAL A 88 0.16 -2.89 2.58
N TYR A 89 -0.54 -1.89 2.05
CA TYR A 89 -1.21 -1.99 0.75
C TYR A 89 -0.82 -0.83 -0.15
N ALA A 90 -0.78 -1.11 -1.45
CA ALA A 90 -0.60 -0.11 -2.48
C ALA A 90 -1.62 -0.32 -3.60
N TYR A 91 -2.04 0.77 -4.25
CA TYR A 91 -2.86 0.69 -5.46
C TYR A 91 -2.56 1.85 -6.41
N LYS A 92 -2.77 1.60 -7.70
CA LYS A 92 -2.69 2.60 -8.75
C LYS A 92 -3.98 3.41 -8.75
N LYS A 93 -3.86 4.72 -8.63
CA LYS A 93 -4.99 5.64 -8.67
C LYS A 93 -5.62 5.61 -10.07
N THR A 94 -6.94 5.66 -10.10
CA THR A 94 -7.77 5.76 -11.30
C THR A 94 -8.86 6.80 -11.05
N ALA A 95 -9.62 7.17 -12.07
CA ALA A 95 -10.74 8.09 -11.91
C ALA A 95 -11.82 7.60 -10.92
N SER A 96 -11.90 6.29 -10.66
CA SER A 96 -12.87 5.71 -9.73
C SER A 96 -12.35 5.53 -8.30
N THR A 97 -11.04 5.60 -8.07
CA THR A 97 -10.47 5.42 -6.73
C THR A 97 -10.58 6.68 -5.90
N LYS A 98 -10.54 6.54 -4.57
CA LYS A 98 -10.54 7.65 -3.61
C LYS A 98 -9.27 7.61 -2.76
N PRO A 99 -8.23 8.41 -3.07
CA PRO A 99 -7.01 8.54 -2.27
C PRO A 99 -7.29 8.97 -0.83
#